data_AF-A0A923AMB4-F1
#
_entry.id   AF-A0A923AMB4-F1
#
_cell.length_a   1.000
_cell.length_b   1.000
_cell.length_c   1.000
_cell.angle_alpha   90.00
_cell.angle_beta   90.00
_cell.angle_gamma   90.00
#
_symmetry.space_group_name_H-M   'P 1'
#
loop_
_entity.id
_entity.type
_entity.pdbx_description
1 polymer ?
#
loop_
_entity_poly.entity_id
_entity_poly.type
_entity_poly.pdbx_seq_one_letter_code
_entity_poly.pdbx_strand_id
1 'polypeptide(L)'
;MSVRSLPLFALLLTAACSGTSSNMQLYPLEGPIATADPTLVIKATAQNTNGTSGPLSFRLPDRVKCEGTWSSLTPRTVSNTKGLSLTWKKTGGELGGEKKTVAGVNNGEIYAVCDDGTRVQGTFVIGSGTASGTGTASDTNGNVYKLLF
;
A
#
# COMPACT_ATOMS: atom_id res chain seq x y z
N MET A 1 2.31 -27.35 55.57
CA MET A 1 2.66 -25.97 55.19
C MET A 1 2.86 -25.98 53.67
N SER A 2 1.86 -25.63 52.85
CA SER A 2 1.51 -24.24 52.45
C SER A 2 2.79 -23.52 51.96
N VAL A 3 2.94 -23.08 50.71
CA VAL A 3 2.15 -22.05 50.02
C VAL A 3 2.65 -21.91 48.55
N ARG A 4 1.70 -21.84 47.60
CA ARG A 4 1.65 -21.09 46.32
C ARG A 4 2.55 -21.43 45.11
N SER A 5 1.87 -22.07 44.15
CA SER A 5 1.66 -21.60 42.78
C SER A 5 2.13 -20.17 42.42
N LEU A 6 3.01 -20.08 41.43
CA LEU A 6 3.29 -18.87 40.65
C LEU A 6 3.17 -19.22 39.15
N PRO A 7 2.06 -18.87 38.48
CA PRO A 7 1.98 -18.93 37.03
C PRO A 7 2.64 -17.65 36.49
N LEU A 8 3.87 -17.76 35.97
CA LEU A 8 4.49 -16.62 35.29
C LEU A 8 3.93 -16.53 33.87
N PHE A 9 2.92 -15.67 33.76
CA PHE A 9 2.34 -15.10 32.54
C PHE A 9 3.45 -14.70 31.56
N ALA A 10 3.76 -15.55 30.58
CA ALA A 10 4.54 -15.16 29.42
C ALA A 10 3.64 -14.30 28.52
N LEU A 11 3.72 -12.98 28.71
CA LEU A 11 3.10 -11.98 27.85
C LEU A 11 3.51 -12.25 26.40
N LEU A 12 2.52 -12.61 25.58
CA LEU A 12 2.57 -12.46 24.14
C LEU A 12 2.77 -10.97 23.82
N LEU A 13 4.00 -10.57 23.55
CA LEU A 13 4.31 -9.36 22.79
C LEU A 13 3.98 -9.64 21.33
N THR A 14 2.70 -9.71 20.99
CA THR A 14 2.27 -9.55 19.60
C THR A 14 2.57 -8.11 19.21
N ALA A 15 3.67 -7.93 18.48
CA ALA A 15 3.94 -6.71 17.74
C ALA A 15 2.76 -6.48 16.78
N ALA A 16 1.79 -5.69 17.23
CA ALA A 16 0.74 -5.16 16.38
C ALA A 16 1.38 -4.13 15.44
N CYS A 17 2.02 -4.62 14.39
CA CYS A 17 2.16 -3.84 13.17
C CYS A 17 0.74 -3.59 12.67
N SER A 18 0.13 -2.51 13.11
CA SER A 18 -1.12 -1.99 12.57
C SER A 18 -0.86 -1.56 11.13
N GLY A 19 -0.86 -2.54 10.22
CA GLY A 19 -0.69 -2.30 8.80
C GLY A 19 -1.83 -1.44 8.33
N THR A 20 -1.54 -0.22 7.90
CA THR A 20 -2.54 0.64 7.27
C THR A 20 -2.97 0.01 5.95
N SER A 21 -4.27 -0.04 5.71
CA SER A 21 -4.86 -0.51 4.47
C SER A 21 -5.51 0.65 3.71
N SER A 22 -5.46 0.63 2.39
CA SER A 22 -6.22 1.53 1.52
C SER A 22 -7.09 0.72 0.55
N ASN A 23 -8.21 1.32 0.14
CA ASN A 23 -9.11 0.75 -0.85
C ASN A 23 -8.76 1.29 -2.23
N MET A 24 -8.47 0.39 -3.16
CA MET A 24 -8.37 0.66 -4.59
C MET A 24 -9.64 0.20 -5.29
N GLN A 25 -9.98 0.85 -6.39
CA GLN A 25 -11.17 0.59 -7.19
C GLN A 25 -10.75 0.40 -8.64
N LEU A 26 -11.14 -0.72 -9.23
CA LEU A 26 -10.93 -1.04 -10.63
C LEU A 26 -12.27 -0.90 -11.36
N TYR A 27 -12.32 0.02 -12.31
CA TYR A 27 -13.48 0.28 -13.15
C TYR A 27 -13.22 -0.31 -14.54
N PRO A 28 -14.04 -1.25 -15.02
CA PRO A 28 -13.87 -1.84 -16.34
C PRO A 28 -14.11 -0.79 -17.43
N LEU A 29 -13.14 -0.61 -18.32
CA LEU A 29 -13.23 0.26 -19.49
C LEU A 29 -13.44 -0.56 -20.76
N GLU A 30 -12.77 -1.71 -20.87
CA GLU A 30 -12.80 -2.58 -22.04
C GLU A 30 -12.80 -4.05 -21.63
N GLY A 31 -13.21 -4.92 -22.55
CA GLY A 31 -13.23 -6.38 -22.38
C GLY A 31 -14.59 -6.98 -22.00
N PRO A 32 -14.65 -8.31 -21.79
CA PRO A 32 -15.87 -9.03 -21.46
C PRO A 32 -16.62 -8.47 -20.24
N ILE A 33 -15.90 -8.03 -19.21
CA ILE A 33 -16.50 -7.47 -17.99
C ILE A 33 -17.18 -6.13 -18.29
N ALA A 34 -16.52 -5.24 -19.03
CA ALA A 34 -17.08 -3.93 -19.40
C ALA A 34 -18.32 -4.08 -20.31
N THR A 35 -18.32 -5.10 -21.17
CA THR A 35 -19.44 -5.38 -22.09
C THR A 35 -20.64 -5.97 -21.34
N ALA A 36 -20.40 -6.79 -20.32
CA ALA A 36 -21.46 -7.37 -19.50
C ALA A 36 -22.08 -6.35 -18.53
N ASP A 37 -21.24 -5.61 -17.80
CA ASP A 37 -21.69 -4.55 -16.87
C ASP A 37 -20.61 -3.45 -16.72
N PRO A 38 -20.76 -2.30 -17.42
CA PRO A 38 -19.81 -1.19 -17.32
C PRO A 38 -19.92 -0.40 -16.00
N THR A 39 -20.96 -0.65 -15.20
CA THR A 39 -21.16 0.04 -13.91
C THR A 39 -20.49 -0.67 -12.74
N LEU A 40 -19.97 -1.88 -12.98
CA LEU A 40 -19.34 -2.70 -11.97
C LEU A 40 -18.07 -2.02 -11.42
N VAL A 41 -17.95 -1.99 -10.09
CA VAL A 41 -16.75 -1.50 -9.41
C VAL A 41 -16.11 -2.62 -8.62
N ILE A 42 -14.92 -3.04 -9.05
CA ILE A 42 -14.14 -4.07 -8.36
C ILE A 42 -13.32 -3.39 -7.26
N LYS A 43 -13.61 -3.74 -6.00
CA LYS A 43 -12.90 -3.20 -4.84
C LYS A 43 -11.69 -4.07 -4.52
N ALA A 44 -10.53 -3.44 -4.44
CA ALA A 44 -9.27 -4.05 -4.06
C ALA A 44 -8.74 -3.45 -2.76
N THR A 45 -8.13 -4.28 -1.93
CA THR A 45 -7.57 -3.88 -0.64
C THR A 45 -6.06 -3.99 -0.71
N ALA A 46 -5.38 -2.84 -0.62
CA ALA A 46 -3.94 -2.74 -0.51
C ALA A 46 -3.55 -2.62 0.96
N GLN A 47 -2.65 -3.46 1.46
CA GLN A 47 -2.16 -3.40 2.83
C GLN A 47 -0.75 -2.80 2.88
N ASN A 48 -0.30 -2.38 4.07
CA ASN A 48 1.01 -1.77 4.30
C ASN A 48 1.23 -0.45 3.55
N THR A 49 0.20 0.39 3.42
CA THR A 49 0.23 1.60 2.58
C THR A 49 1.12 2.73 3.12
N ASN A 50 1.65 2.61 4.34
CA ASN A 50 2.72 3.49 4.86
C ASN A 50 4.12 3.10 4.33
N GLY A 51 4.25 1.92 3.74
CA GLY A 51 5.45 1.41 3.10
C GLY A 51 5.53 1.78 1.62
N THR A 52 6.43 1.11 0.90
CA THR A 52 6.58 1.23 -0.55
C THR A 52 6.08 -0.01 -1.30
N SER A 53 5.60 -1.02 -0.57
CA SER A 53 5.02 -2.24 -1.12
C SER A 53 4.18 -2.97 -0.09
N GLY A 54 3.28 -3.82 -0.55
CA GLY A 54 2.48 -4.67 0.31
C GLY A 54 1.57 -5.62 -0.45
N PRO A 55 0.85 -6.50 0.26
CA PRO A 55 -0.08 -7.40 -0.37
C PRO A 55 -1.32 -6.66 -0.87
N LEU A 56 -1.88 -7.17 -1.97
CA LEU A 56 -3.07 -6.70 -2.65
C LEU A 56 -4.05 -7.87 -2.77
N SER A 57 -5.32 -7.64 -2.46
CA SER A 57 -6.37 -8.67 -2.60
C SER A 57 -7.67 -8.10 -3.13
N PHE A 58 -8.34 -8.80 -4.04
CA PHE A 58 -9.65 -8.43 -4.58
C PHE A 58 -10.40 -9.64 -5.14
N ARG A 59 -11.62 -9.41 -5.66
CA ARG A 59 -12.40 -10.42 -6.38
C ARG A 59 -12.91 -9.88 -7.70
N LEU A 60 -12.78 -10.66 -8.77
CA LEU A 60 -13.41 -10.38 -10.05
C LEU A 60 -14.91 -10.73 -9.99
N PRO A 61 -15.74 -10.17 -10.91
CA PRO A 61 -17.06 -10.74 -11.21
C PRO A 61 -16.88 -12.24 -11.50
N ASP A 62 -17.80 -13.07 -11.01
CA ASP A 62 -17.68 -14.54 -10.86
C ASP A 62 -17.01 -15.04 -9.56
N ARG A 63 -16.73 -14.12 -8.62
CA ARG A 63 -16.19 -14.42 -7.28
C ARG A 63 -14.79 -15.05 -7.27
N VAL A 64 -14.09 -14.99 -8.40
CA VAL A 64 -12.69 -15.41 -8.49
C VAL A 64 -11.85 -14.51 -7.60
N LYS A 65 -11.16 -15.10 -6.62
CA LYS A 65 -10.29 -14.37 -5.71
C LYS A 65 -8.96 -14.13 -6.40
N CYS A 66 -8.43 -12.92 -6.22
CA CYS A 66 -7.13 -12.52 -6.73
C CYS A 66 -6.25 -12.03 -5.59
N GLU A 67 -5.03 -12.54 -5.55
CA GLU A 67 -4.01 -12.17 -4.57
C GLU A 67 -2.73 -11.75 -5.28
N GLY A 68 -2.07 -10.74 -4.72
CA GLY A 68 -0.95 -10.11 -5.38
C GLY A 68 -0.20 -9.13 -4.51
N THR A 69 0.56 -8.27 -5.17
CA THR A 69 1.36 -7.23 -4.55
C THR A 69 1.16 -5.90 -5.27
N TRP A 70 1.20 -4.83 -4.50
CA TRP A 70 1.38 -3.49 -5.02
C TRP A 70 2.75 -2.96 -4.59
N SER A 71 3.32 -2.06 -5.38
CA SER A 71 4.53 -1.34 -5.04
C SER A 71 4.51 0.09 -5.57
N SER A 72 5.23 1.00 -4.91
CA SER A 72 5.41 2.38 -5.36
C SER A 72 6.83 2.85 -5.12
N LEU A 73 7.41 3.47 -6.15
CA LEU A 73 8.69 4.16 -6.09
C LEU A 73 8.45 5.55 -5.51
N THR A 74 8.41 5.65 -4.18
CA THR A 74 8.39 6.95 -3.50
C THR A 74 9.83 7.45 -3.30
N PRO A 75 10.30 8.53 -3.97
CA PRO A 75 11.58 9.13 -3.63
C PRO A 75 11.47 9.76 -2.23
N ARG A 76 11.96 9.06 -1.21
CA ARG A 76 12.15 9.64 0.12
C ARG A 76 13.50 10.34 0.13
N THR A 77 13.53 11.67 0.00
CA THR A 77 14.74 12.42 0.39
C THR A 77 14.81 12.45 1.91
N VAL A 78 15.62 11.56 2.49
CA VAL A 78 15.97 11.64 3.90
C VAL A 78 17.01 12.76 4.02
N SER A 79 16.55 13.97 4.33
CA SER A 79 17.42 15.07 4.74
C SER A 79 18.00 14.73 6.11
N ASN A 80 19.14 14.04 6.15
CA ASN A 80 19.94 13.97 7.36
C ASN A 80 20.66 15.30 7.51
N THR A 81 20.11 16.21 8.29
CA THR A 81 20.82 17.42 8.71
C THR A 81 21.95 16.98 9.65
N LYS A 82 23.12 16.63 9.12
CA LYS A 82 24.37 16.57 9.91
C LYS A 82 24.83 18.00 10.21
N GLY A 83 24.01 18.75 10.94
CA GLY A 83 24.31 20.10 11.38
C GLY A 83 24.74 20.09 12.84
N LEU A 84 26.01 19.79 13.12
CA LEU A 84 26.60 20.17 14.39
C LEU A 84 26.76 21.70 14.37
N SER A 85 25.68 22.42 14.66
CA SER A 85 25.74 23.87 14.86
C SER A 85 26.42 24.14 16.20
N LEU A 86 27.74 24.27 16.20
CA LEU A 86 28.49 24.86 17.30
C LEU A 86 28.30 26.39 17.29
N THR A 87 27.05 26.86 17.37
CA THR A 87 26.79 28.26 17.71
C THR A 87 26.73 28.34 19.24
N TRP A 88 27.74 28.98 19.83
CA TRP A 88 28.08 29.08 21.27
C TRP A 88 26.98 29.61 22.24
N LYS A 89 25.70 29.66 21.85
CA LYS A 89 24.62 30.27 22.66
C LYS A 89 23.36 29.44 22.88
N LYS A 90 23.28 28.18 22.45
CA LYS A 90 22.14 27.30 22.79
C LYS A 90 22.58 25.87 23.09
N THR A 91 22.66 25.56 24.38
CA THR A 91 22.88 24.20 24.93
C THR A 91 21.63 23.35 24.79
N GLY A 92 21.33 22.91 23.57
CA GLY A 92 20.21 22.01 23.29
C GLY A 92 20.35 21.44 21.90
N GLY A 93 21.11 20.36 21.77
CA GLY A 93 21.26 19.64 20.50
C GLY A 93 19.95 18.94 20.14
N GLU A 94 19.16 19.55 19.25
CA GLU A 94 18.02 18.88 18.62
C GLU A 94 18.53 18.04 17.44
N LEU A 95 18.67 16.74 17.67
CA LEU A 95 18.84 15.75 16.60
C LEU A 95 17.47 15.46 15.99
N GLY A 96 16.96 16.38 15.18
CA GLY A 96 15.72 16.23 14.43
C GLY A 96 15.97 15.63 13.04
N GLY A 97 15.55 14.39 12.81
CA GLY A 97 15.47 13.83 11.45
C GLY A 97 14.20 14.34 10.76
N GLU A 98 14.32 15.33 9.87
CA GLU A 98 13.18 15.84 9.10
C GLU A 98 12.97 14.95 7.86
N LYS A 99 11.89 14.15 7.86
CA LYS A 99 11.41 13.46 6.67
C LYS A 99 10.56 14.43 5.87
N LYS A 100 11.13 15.07 4.85
CA LYS A 100 10.39 15.93 3.93
C LYS A 100 9.98 15.16 2.68
N THR A 101 8.68 15.11 2.41
CA THR A 101 8.15 14.61 1.14
C THR A 101 8.46 15.64 0.05
N VAL A 102 9.20 15.25 -0.99
CA VAL A 102 9.42 16.10 -2.17
C VAL A 102 8.13 16.18 -2.96
N ALA A 103 7.77 17.36 -3.46
CA ALA A 103 6.69 17.49 -4.44
C ALA A 103 7.04 16.67 -5.68
N GLY A 104 6.21 15.67 -6.01
CA GLY A 104 6.53 14.71 -7.06
C GLY A 104 5.42 13.67 -7.26
N VAL A 105 5.32 13.15 -8.48
CA VAL A 105 4.43 12.04 -8.79
C VAL A 105 5.18 10.74 -8.51
N ASN A 106 4.61 9.88 -7.67
CA ASN A 106 5.19 8.57 -7.38
C ASN A 106 4.54 7.53 -8.29
N ASN A 107 5.33 6.87 -9.13
CA ASN A 107 4.87 5.77 -9.95
C ASN A 107 4.76 4.50 -9.10
N GLY A 108 3.80 3.65 -9.40
CA GLY A 108 3.63 2.36 -8.77
C GLY A 108 3.05 1.33 -9.72
N GLU A 109 3.10 0.08 -9.27
CA GLU A 109 2.71 -1.09 -10.04
C GLU A 109 1.86 -2.01 -9.16
N ILE A 110 0.88 -2.67 -9.78
CA ILE A 110 0.15 -3.79 -9.20
C ILE A 110 0.37 -5.04 -10.04
N TYR A 111 0.42 -6.17 -9.35
CA TYR A 111 0.43 -7.50 -9.96
C TYR A 111 -0.34 -8.46 -9.07
N ALA A 112 -1.31 -9.17 -9.62
CA ALA A 112 -2.09 -10.17 -8.90
C ALA A 112 -2.40 -11.38 -9.79
N VAL A 113 -2.53 -12.54 -9.16
CA VAL A 113 -2.94 -13.79 -9.78
C VAL A 113 -4.23 -14.25 -9.13
N CYS A 114 -5.19 -14.61 -9.96
CA CYS A 114 -6.50 -15.09 -9.55
C CYS A 114 -6.54 -16.62 -9.48
N ASP A 115 -7.49 -17.18 -8.74
CA ASP A 115 -7.64 -18.63 -8.52
C ASP A 115 -7.85 -19.42 -9.84
N ASP A 116 -8.39 -18.77 -10.87
CA ASP A 116 -8.60 -19.32 -12.21
C ASP A 116 -7.36 -19.21 -13.13
N GLY A 117 -6.25 -18.67 -12.61
CA GLY A 117 -5.03 -18.40 -13.37
C GLY A 117 -5.03 -17.05 -14.11
N THR A 118 -6.11 -16.26 -14.03
CA THR A 118 -6.15 -14.90 -14.59
C THR A 118 -5.11 -14.03 -13.90
N ARG A 119 -4.28 -13.34 -14.68
CA ARG A 119 -3.26 -12.41 -14.13
C ARG A 119 -3.72 -10.98 -14.39
N VAL A 120 -3.72 -10.15 -13.35
CA VAL A 120 -4.07 -8.73 -13.41
C VAL A 120 -2.83 -7.92 -13.10
N GLN A 121 -2.43 -7.02 -14.00
CA GLN A 121 -1.24 -6.20 -13.85
C GLN A 121 -1.52 -4.77 -14.27
N GLY A 122 -0.82 -3.79 -13.70
CA GLY A 122 -1.10 -2.40 -14.00
C GLY A 122 -0.15 -1.42 -13.35
N THR A 123 -0.25 -0.18 -13.78
CA THR A 123 0.55 0.92 -13.25
C THR A 123 -0.34 2.03 -12.73
N PHE A 124 0.09 2.71 -11.66
CA PHE A 124 -0.61 3.84 -11.09
C PHE A 124 0.35 4.96 -10.71
N VAL A 125 -0.21 6.15 -10.53
CA VAL A 125 0.49 7.33 -10.05
C VAL A 125 -0.17 7.86 -8.79
N ILE A 126 0.65 8.22 -7.80
CA ILE A 126 0.22 8.83 -6.53
C ILE A 126 0.81 10.23 -6.42
N GLY A 127 -0.03 11.21 -6.05
CA GLY A 127 0.46 12.54 -5.68
C GLY A 127 1.34 12.49 -4.43
N SER A 128 2.41 13.28 -4.41
CA SER A 128 3.25 13.43 -3.21
C SER A 128 2.43 13.87 -2.00
N GLY A 129 2.42 13.06 -0.94
CA GLY A 129 1.73 13.37 0.31
C GLY A 129 0.21 13.16 0.28
N THR A 130 -0.34 12.62 -0.81
CA THR A 130 -1.78 12.27 -0.89
C THR A 130 -1.97 10.76 -0.82
N ALA A 131 -3.10 10.33 -0.27
CA ALA A 131 -3.55 8.95 -0.35
C ALA A 131 -4.27 8.63 -1.66
N SER A 132 -4.41 9.61 -2.56
CA SER A 132 -5.15 9.46 -3.81
C SER A 132 -4.26 9.29 -5.03
N GLY A 133 -4.73 8.49 -5.98
CA GLY A 133 -4.02 8.13 -7.19
C GLY A 133 -4.91 7.65 -8.33
N THR A 134 -4.35 7.60 -9.53
CA THR A 134 -5.02 7.04 -10.71
C THR A 134 -4.07 6.13 -11.47
N GLY A 135 -4.60 5.14 -12.16
CA GLY A 135 -3.82 4.21 -12.95
C GLY A 135 -4.64 3.43 -13.95
N THR A 136 -3.98 2.48 -14.59
CA THR A 136 -4.58 1.51 -15.49
C THR A 136 -4.09 0.12 -15.14
N ALA A 137 -4.97 -0.86 -15.33
CA ALA A 137 -4.62 -2.28 -15.19
C ALA A 137 -5.26 -3.07 -16.33
N SER A 138 -4.68 -4.20 -16.66
CA SER A 138 -5.25 -5.16 -17.60
C SER A 138 -5.13 -6.56 -17.07
N ASP A 139 -5.99 -7.45 -17.56
CA ASP A 139 -5.92 -8.87 -17.28
C ASP A 139 -5.60 -9.72 -18.51
N THR A 140 -5.35 -11.01 -18.29
CA THR A 140 -5.09 -11.98 -19.37
C THR A 140 -6.31 -12.34 -20.20
N ASN A 141 -7.52 -11.97 -19.76
CA ASN A 141 -8.77 -12.21 -20.47
C ASN A 141 -9.14 -11.03 -21.39
N GLY A 142 -8.27 -10.03 -21.48
CA GLY A 142 -8.45 -8.86 -22.34
C GLY A 142 -9.30 -7.75 -21.70
N ASN A 143 -9.53 -7.79 -20.40
CA ASN A 143 -10.16 -6.66 -19.70
C ASN A 143 -9.14 -5.56 -19.43
N VAL A 144 -9.59 -4.32 -19.55
CA VAL A 144 -8.83 -3.12 -19.18
C VAL A 144 -9.61 -2.37 -18.13
N TYR A 145 -8.92 -1.90 -17.10
CA TYR A 145 -9.50 -1.21 -15.96
C TYR A 145 -8.84 0.14 -15.74
N LYS A 146 -9.65 1.11 -15.35
CA LYS A 146 -9.19 2.33 -14.68
C LYS A 146 -9.05 2.05 -13.18
N LEU A 147 -7.88 2.33 -12.64
CA LEU A 147 -7.59 2.16 -11.22
C LEU A 147 -7.70 3.52 -10.52
N LEU A 148 -8.47 3.60 -9.42
CA LEU A 148 -8.62 4.79 -8.58
C LEU A 148 -8.48 4.44 -7.09
N PHE A 149 -7.88 5.33 -6.30
CA PHE A 149 -7.87 5.29 -4.83
C PHE A 149 -7.67 6.69 -4.26
#